data_AF-A0A8H4Z1A7-F1
#
_entry.id   AF-A0A8H4Z1A7-F1
#
_cell.length_a   1.000
_cell.length_b   1.000
_cell.length_c   1.000
_cell.angle_alpha   90.00
_cell.angle_beta   90.00
_cell.angle_gamma   90.00
#
_symmetry.space_group_name_H-M   'P 1'
#
loop_
_entity.id
_entity.type
_entity.pdbx_description
1 polymer ?
#
loop_
_entity_poly.entity_id
_entity_poly.type
_entity_poly.pdbx_seq_one_letter_code
_entity_poly.pdbx_strand_id
1 'polypeptide(L)'
;MAQKTKTDITLYTTNTPNGIKPSILLEELNLEYKVYPIKMTENEQKEEWFLKINPNGRIPALTDTLDGKQIRVFESGAMLQYLVDRYDKDHKLSFPHGSAEHWEMTSWLMWQMGGLGPMQGQANHFKRYAPERIEYGINRYTNETRRLYRTLDTHLAQTSSGYIVGDKVTIADISIWGWVSSAKWAGVDLSEFPHLEKWLYKLLERPGFEAGRHVPTRHTAFELAKLSEEELEAKASASKAWVQSGMKEDAKK
;
A
#
# COMPACT_ATOMS: atom_id res chain seq x y z
N MET A 1 17.78 -1.50 -22.25
CA MET A 1 16.98 -0.94 -21.14
C MET A 1 17.45 0.48 -20.90
N ALA A 2 16.55 1.43 -20.66
CA ALA A 2 16.94 2.81 -20.36
C ALA A 2 17.74 2.86 -19.04
N GLN A 3 18.79 3.67 -18.97
CA GLN A 3 19.57 3.86 -17.76
C GLN A 3 18.67 4.42 -16.65
N LYS A 4 18.73 3.84 -15.43
CA LYS A 4 17.97 4.33 -14.28
C LYS A 4 18.44 5.74 -13.88
N THR A 5 17.52 6.57 -13.43
CA THR A 5 17.84 7.90 -12.90
C THR A 5 18.46 7.75 -11.52
N LYS A 6 19.68 8.28 -11.33
CA LYS A 6 20.38 8.24 -10.03
C LYS A 6 19.66 9.09 -8.99
N THR A 7 19.56 8.57 -7.77
CA THR A 7 19.01 9.27 -6.60
C THR A 7 19.79 8.90 -5.33
N ASP A 8 19.56 9.64 -4.24
CA ASP A 8 20.07 9.30 -2.90
C ASP A 8 19.02 8.55 -2.05
N ILE A 9 17.99 8.01 -2.71
CA ILE A 9 16.85 7.40 -2.03
C ILE A 9 17.25 6.12 -1.30
N THR A 10 16.87 6.04 -0.03
CA THR A 10 16.78 4.79 0.71
C THR A 10 15.34 4.57 1.16
N LEU A 11 14.75 3.45 0.75
CA LEU A 11 13.41 3.01 1.12
C LEU A 11 13.49 2.00 2.28
N TYR A 12 12.88 2.33 3.41
CA TYR A 12 12.76 1.47 4.57
C TYR A 12 11.36 0.85 4.58
N THR A 13 11.26 -0.45 4.32
CA THR A 13 9.96 -1.06 4.03
C THR A 13 9.88 -2.54 4.38
N THR A 14 8.66 -3.08 4.32
CA THR A 14 8.33 -4.50 4.42
C THR A 14 7.26 -4.79 3.37
N ASN A 15 7.20 -6.03 2.89
CA ASN A 15 6.24 -6.46 1.85
C ASN A 15 4.79 -6.52 2.39
N THR A 16 4.18 -5.34 2.50
CA THR A 16 2.82 -5.11 2.98
C THR A 16 2.08 -4.19 2.00
N PRO A 17 0.74 -4.11 2.04
CA PRO A 17 -0.02 -3.20 1.20
C PRO A 17 0.45 -1.74 1.22
N ASN A 18 0.95 -1.24 2.36
CA ASN A 18 1.52 0.10 2.44
C ASN A 18 2.98 0.15 1.98
N GLY A 19 3.77 -0.88 2.32
CA GLY A 19 5.19 -0.90 2.06
C GLY A 19 5.58 -0.99 0.59
N ILE A 20 4.73 -1.60 -0.25
CA ILE A 20 5.00 -1.76 -1.69
C ILE A 20 4.63 -0.53 -2.52
N LYS A 21 3.85 0.43 -2.00
CA LYS A 21 3.41 1.59 -2.79
C LYS A 21 4.60 2.43 -3.28
N PRO A 22 5.58 2.79 -2.42
CA PRO A 22 6.72 3.57 -2.88
C PRO A 22 7.60 2.79 -3.85
N SER A 23 7.83 1.49 -3.65
CA SER A 23 8.66 0.69 -4.56
C SER A 23 8.03 0.55 -5.95
N ILE A 24 6.71 0.37 -6.03
CA ILE A 24 5.97 0.42 -7.30
C ILE A 24 6.24 1.73 -8.04
N LEU A 25 6.11 2.87 -7.35
CA LEU A 25 6.35 4.17 -7.97
C LEU A 25 7.82 4.38 -8.37
N LEU A 26 8.77 3.96 -7.53
CA LEU A 26 10.21 4.05 -7.81
C LEU A 26 10.60 3.25 -9.06
N GLU A 27 10.04 2.04 -9.24
CA GLU A 27 10.28 1.23 -10.43
C GLU A 27 9.57 1.78 -11.67
N GLU A 28 8.33 2.26 -11.55
CA GLU A 28 7.61 2.92 -12.66
C GLU A 28 8.31 4.20 -13.16
N LEU A 29 8.96 4.94 -12.25
CA LEU A 29 9.78 6.11 -12.59
C LEU A 29 11.21 5.76 -13.02
N ASN A 30 11.57 4.47 -13.03
CA ASN A 30 12.90 3.97 -13.37
C ASN A 30 14.02 4.64 -12.54
N LEU A 31 13.80 4.80 -11.23
CA LEU A 31 14.76 5.41 -10.31
C LEU A 31 15.71 4.35 -9.70
N GLU A 32 16.98 4.71 -9.49
CA GLU A 32 17.89 3.95 -8.62
C GLU A 32 17.57 4.26 -7.17
N TYR A 33 17.50 3.26 -6.30
CA TYR A 33 17.26 3.43 -4.87
C TYR A 33 17.84 2.25 -4.08
N LYS A 34 18.15 2.48 -2.80
CA LYS A 34 18.51 1.44 -1.84
C LYS A 34 17.26 0.97 -1.11
N VAL A 35 17.22 -0.31 -0.77
CA VAL A 35 16.13 -0.90 0.03
C VAL A 35 16.69 -1.42 1.34
N TYR A 36 16.08 -0.99 2.44
CA TYR A 36 16.32 -1.51 3.77
C TYR A 36 15.08 -2.29 4.23
N PRO A 37 15.11 -3.64 4.25
CA PRO A 37 13.99 -4.43 4.75
C PRO A 37 13.87 -4.30 6.26
N ILE A 38 12.75 -3.76 6.74
CA ILE A 38 12.46 -3.63 8.18
C ILE A 38 11.89 -4.95 8.70
N LYS A 39 12.48 -5.45 9.77
CA LYS A 39 12.05 -6.67 10.47
C LYS A 39 11.00 -6.35 11.52
N MET A 40 9.75 -6.28 11.07
CA MET A 40 8.62 -5.93 11.95
C MET A 40 8.46 -6.86 13.15
N THR A 41 8.74 -8.16 12.98
CA THR A 41 8.68 -9.18 14.03
C THR A 41 9.70 -8.98 15.15
N GLU A 42 10.80 -8.27 14.87
CA GLU A 42 11.84 -7.90 15.84
C GLU A 42 11.59 -6.50 16.42
N ASN A 43 10.47 -5.84 16.08
CA ASN A 43 10.13 -4.47 16.48
C ASN A 43 11.16 -3.41 16.04
N GLU A 44 11.93 -3.65 14.98
CA GLU A 44 12.94 -2.72 14.46
C GLU A 44 12.36 -1.33 14.13
N GLN A 45 11.10 -1.26 13.67
CA GLN A 45 10.38 0.00 13.43
C GLN A 45 10.14 0.85 14.68
N LYS A 46 10.44 0.33 15.88
CA LYS A 46 10.32 1.01 17.15
C LYS A 46 11.68 1.41 17.74
N GLU A 47 12.79 1.04 17.09
CA GLU A 47 14.14 1.40 17.52
C GLU A 47 14.40 2.90 17.33
N GLU A 48 15.26 3.46 18.19
CA GLU A 48 15.52 4.90 18.24
C GLU A 48 15.98 5.46 16.89
N TRP A 49 16.81 4.72 16.16
CA TRP A 49 17.29 5.16 14.85
C TRP A 49 16.17 5.22 13.81
N PHE A 50 15.23 4.27 13.83
CA PHE A 50 14.09 4.29 12.90
C PHE A 50 13.09 5.37 13.30
N LEU A 51 12.88 5.61 14.60
CA LEU A 51 12.04 6.71 15.09
C LEU A 51 12.60 8.09 14.71
N LYS A 52 13.92 8.23 14.54
CA LYS A 52 14.55 9.42 13.94
C LYS A 52 14.23 9.58 12.46
N ILE A 53 13.76 8.57 11.75
CA ILE A 53 13.28 8.64 10.36
C ILE A 53 11.76 8.79 10.31
N ASN A 54 11.03 7.93 11.01
CA ASN A 54 9.59 8.00 11.16
C ASN A 54 9.18 7.96 12.64
N PRO A 55 8.80 9.10 13.25
CA PRO A 55 8.40 9.15 14.66
C PRO A 55 7.11 8.36 14.96
N ASN A 56 6.30 8.01 13.96
CA ASN A 56 5.13 7.13 14.11
C ASN A 56 5.54 5.65 14.34
N GLY A 57 6.80 5.29 14.03
CA GLY A 57 7.31 3.92 14.19
C GLY A 57 6.54 2.91 13.35
N ARG A 58 6.27 3.27 12.09
CA ARG A 58 5.57 2.45 11.09
C ARG A 58 6.34 2.48 9.76
N ILE A 59 6.21 1.41 8.98
CA ILE A 59 6.66 1.39 7.58
C ILE A 59 5.51 1.83 6.64
N PRO A 60 5.82 2.26 5.42
CA PRO A 60 7.16 2.58 4.91
C PRO A 60 7.65 3.96 5.37
N ALA A 61 8.95 4.18 5.20
CA ALA A 61 9.60 5.49 5.30
C ALA A 61 10.70 5.60 4.23
N LEU A 62 11.11 6.81 3.90
CA LEU A 62 12.17 7.09 2.92
C LEU A 62 13.06 8.22 3.40
N THR A 63 14.34 8.14 3.06
CA THR A 63 15.28 9.26 3.12
C THR A 63 15.80 9.58 1.73
N ASP A 64 16.06 10.85 1.46
CA ASP A 64 16.64 11.36 0.21
C ASP A 64 17.49 12.62 0.51
N THR A 65 18.19 13.14 -0.50
CA THR A 65 18.91 14.41 -0.44
C THR A 65 18.18 15.48 -1.25
N LEU A 66 17.75 16.55 -0.59
CA LEU A 66 17.16 17.73 -1.23
C LEU A 66 18.05 18.95 -0.95
N ASP A 67 18.55 19.60 -2.01
CA ASP A 67 19.43 20.78 -1.95
C ASP A 67 20.64 20.58 -1.01
N GLY A 68 21.26 19.41 -1.09
CA GLY A 68 22.43 19.03 -0.29
C GLY A 68 22.12 18.68 1.17
N LYS A 69 20.84 18.60 1.56
CA LYS A 69 20.41 18.24 2.92
C LYS A 69 19.64 16.94 2.91
N GLN A 70 19.95 16.07 3.86
CA GLN A 70 19.18 14.85 4.08
C GLN A 70 17.77 15.21 4.57
N ILE A 71 16.76 14.62 3.94
CA ILE A 71 15.37 14.71 4.36
C ILE A 71 14.82 13.33 4.69
N ARG A 72 13.71 13.30 5.43
CA ARG A 72 12.93 12.10 5.73
C ARG A 72 11.48 12.32 5.31
N VAL A 73 10.87 11.32 4.69
CA VAL A 73 9.47 11.31 4.28
C VAL A 73 8.84 10.02 4.78
N PHE A 74 7.78 10.14 5.57
CA PHE A 74 7.00 9.02 6.08
C PHE A 74 5.52 9.25 5.81
N GLU A 75 4.70 8.21 5.99
CA GLU A 75 3.36 8.06 5.42
C GLU A 75 3.37 7.78 3.92
N SER A 76 2.87 6.61 3.53
CA SER A 76 2.98 6.13 2.15
C SER A 76 2.36 7.08 1.12
N GLY A 77 1.25 7.76 1.44
CA GLY A 77 0.64 8.76 0.55
C GLY A 77 1.48 10.03 0.40
N ALA A 78 2.16 10.48 1.45
CA ALA A 78 3.08 11.61 1.38
C ALA A 78 4.34 11.25 0.58
N MET A 79 4.85 10.04 0.73
CA MET A 79 5.96 9.52 -0.06
C MET A 79 5.62 9.47 -1.57
N LEU A 80 4.41 9.00 -1.93
CA LEU A 80 3.98 9.00 -3.33
C LEU A 80 3.92 10.41 -3.92
N GLN A 81 3.34 11.37 -3.18
CA GLN A 81 3.29 12.79 -3.59
C GLN A 81 4.69 13.39 -3.75
N TYR A 82 5.58 13.15 -2.78
CA TYR A 82 6.97 13.61 -2.84
C TYR A 82 7.69 13.09 -4.08
N LEU A 83 7.55 11.80 -4.39
CA LEU A 83 8.22 11.17 -5.51
C LEU A 83 7.74 11.72 -6.86
N VAL A 84 6.43 11.93 -7.04
CA VAL A 84 5.94 12.53 -8.30
C VAL A 84 6.32 14.00 -8.42
N ASP A 85 6.22 14.77 -7.35
CA ASP A 85 6.64 16.18 -7.37
C ASP A 85 8.14 16.31 -7.73
N ARG A 86 8.98 15.46 -7.13
CA ARG A 86 10.43 15.55 -7.31
C ARG A 86 10.95 14.93 -8.60
N TYR A 87 10.35 13.85 -9.08
CA TYR A 87 10.92 13.00 -10.14
C TYR A 87 10.00 12.76 -11.35
N ASP A 88 8.69 12.95 -11.24
CA ASP A 88 7.75 12.76 -12.36
C ASP A 88 7.52 14.04 -13.16
N LYS A 89 8.60 14.63 -13.71
CA LYS A 89 8.57 15.95 -14.35
C LYS A 89 7.71 16.03 -15.62
N ASP A 90 7.50 14.89 -16.28
CA ASP A 90 6.65 14.77 -17.47
C ASP A 90 5.21 14.33 -17.12
N HIS A 91 4.88 14.22 -15.83
CA HIS A 91 3.57 13.76 -15.35
C HIS A 91 3.15 12.41 -15.94
N LYS A 92 4.04 11.42 -15.94
CA LYS A 92 3.74 10.05 -16.42
C LYS A 92 2.82 9.28 -15.47
N LEU A 93 2.89 9.58 -14.18
CA LEU A 93 2.14 8.90 -13.10
C LEU A 93 1.39 9.91 -12.21
N SER A 94 1.29 11.15 -12.68
CA SER A 94 0.66 12.27 -11.98
C SER A 94 0.03 13.26 -12.98
N PHE A 95 -0.46 14.37 -12.47
CA PHE A 95 -0.96 15.51 -13.25
C PHE A 95 -0.34 16.81 -12.74
N PRO A 96 -0.26 17.86 -13.58
CA PRO A 96 0.22 19.17 -13.18
C PRO A 96 -0.47 19.67 -11.92
N HIS A 97 0.32 20.13 -10.95
CA HIS A 97 -0.23 20.64 -9.69
C HIS A 97 -1.25 21.77 -9.96
N GLY A 98 -2.39 21.71 -9.28
CA GLY A 98 -3.50 22.66 -9.45
C GLY A 98 -4.47 22.37 -10.60
N SER A 99 -4.16 21.41 -11.48
CA SER A 99 -5.14 20.95 -12.50
C SER A 99 -6.34 20.24 -11.86
N ALA A 100 -7.44 20.12 -12.59
CA ALA A 100 -8.63 19.40 -12.12
C ALA A 100 -8.31 17.93 -11.83
N GLU A 101 -7.55 17.29 -12.71
CA GLU A 101 -7.14 15.89 -12.58
C GLU A 101 -6.18 15.67 -11.41
N HIS A 102 -5.34 16.65 -11.09
CA HIS A 102 -4.50 16.60 -9.88
C HIS A 102 -5.34 16.53 -8.61
N TRP A 103 -6.41 17.31 -8.52
CA TRP A 103 -7.30 17.29 -7.35
C TRP A 103 -8.17 16.05 -7.29
N GLU A 104 -8.61 15.52 -8.43
CA GLU A 104 -9.30 14.23 -8.49
C GLU A 104 -8.37 13.09 -8.04
N MET A 105 -7.16 13.02 -8.56
CA MET A 105 -6.12 12.05 -8.16
C MET A 105 -5.81 12.15 -6.66
N THR A 106 -5.69 13.37 -6.14
CA THR A 106 -5.45 13.62 -4.71
C THR A 106 -6.62 13.17 -3.85
N SER A 107 -7.87 13.36 -4.32
CA SER A 107 -9.07 12.89 -3.64
C SER A 107 -9.08 11.38 -3.49
N TRP A 108 -8.75 10.63 -4.55
CA TRP A 108 -8.65 9.16 -4.49
C TRP A 108 -7.48 8.67 -3.63
N LEU A 109 -6.33 9.35 -3.69
CA LEU A 109 -5.21 9.06 -2.80
C LEU A 109 -5.62 9.23 -1.32
N MET A 110 -6.30 10.32 -0.99
CA MET A 110 -6.75 10.57 0.39
C MET A 110 -7.92 9.67 0.79
N TRP A 111 -8.80 9.29 -0.13
CA TRP A 111 -9.82 8.26 0.08
C TRP A 111 -9.17 6.90 0.44
N GLN A 112 -8.06 6.55 -0.20
CA GLN A 112 -7.31 5.35 0.15
C GLN A 112 -6.69 5.47 1.55
N MET A 113 -6.04 6.59 1.84
CA MET A 113 -5.31 6.80 3.10
C MET A 113 -6.25 6.95 4.32
N GLY A 114 -7.43 7.54 4.15
CA GLY A 114 -8.42 7.73 5.23
C GLY A 114 -9.56 6.72 5.26
N GLY A 115 -9.82 6.03 4.15
CA GLY A 115 -10.91 5.07 3.99
C GLY A 115 -10.40 3.64 3.83
N LEU A 116 -10.08 3.25 2.60
CA LEU A 116 -9.84 1.84 2.27
C LEU A 116 -8.75 1.18 3.12
N GLY A 117 -7.58 1.80 3.22
CA GLY A 117 -6.46 1.23 3.95
C GLY A 117 -6.80 1.00 5.43
N PRO A 118 -7.19 2.05 6.18
CA PRO A 118 -7.57 1.91 7.59
C PRO A 118 -8.70 0.91 7.83
N MET A 119 -9.78 0.94 7.02
CA MET A 119 -10.94 0.07 7.23
C MET A 119 -10.62 -1.40 6.95
N GLN A 120 -9.91 -1.69 5.86
CA GLN A 120 -9.47 -3.06 5.57
C GLN A 120 -8.41 -3.55 6.58
N GLY A 121 -7.58 -2.65 7.11
CA GLY A 121 -6.69 -2.95 8.22
C GLY A 121 -7.43 -3.46 9.47
N GLN A 122 -8.57 -2.85 9.80
CA GLN A 122 -9.44 -3.33 10.88
C GLN A 122 -10.10 -4.67 10.53
N ALA A 123 -10.56 -4.86 9.29
CA ALA A 123 -11.11 -6.13 8.84
C ALA A 123 -10.09 -7.27 9.02
N ASN A 124 -8.84 -7.04 8.60
CA ASN A 124 -7.72 -7.97 8.83
C ASN A 124 -7.52 -8.25 10.31
N HIS A 125 -7.54 -7.22 11.16
CA HIS A 125 -7.36 -7.37 12.60
C HIS A 125 -8.43 -8.26 13.23
N PHE A 126 -9.71 -7.91 13.07
CA PHE A 126 -10.80 -8.66 13.67
C PHE A 126 -10.93 -10.08 13.12
N LYS A 127 -10.58 -10.29 11.84
CA LYS A 127 -10.67 -11.61 11.20
C LYS A 127 -9.49 -12.52 11.52
N ARG A 128 -8.26 -11.98 11.63
CA ARG A 128 -7.03 -12.80 11.66
C ARG A 128 -6.22 -12.66 12.95
N TYR A 129 -6.26 -11.51 13.61
CA TYR A 129 -5.29 -11.17 14.66
C TYR A 129 -5.90 -10.92 16.04
N ALA A 130 -7.19 -10.61 16.13
CA ALA A 130 -7.87 -10.44 17.41
C ALA A 130 -7.75 -11.73 18.26
N PRO A 131 -7.52 -11.61 19.58
CA PRO A 131 -7.35 -12.77 20.45
C PRO A 131 -8.62 -13.62 20.50
N GLU A 132 -9.77 -12.94 20.47
CA GLU A 132 -11.11 -13.50 20.50
C GLU A 132 -11.87 -13.20 19.21
N ARG A 133 -12.81 -14.07 18.84
CA ARG A 133 -13.66 -13.88 17.67
C ARG A 133 -14.82 -12.95 18.03
N ILE A 134 -14.77 -11.71 17.55
CA ILE A 134 -15.79 -10.69 17.80
C ILE A 134 -16.60 -10.49 16.52
N GLU A 135 -17.72 -11.19 16.41
CA GLU A 135 -18.55 -11.26 15.20
C GLU A 135 -19.00 -9.87 14.71
N TYR A 136 -19.36 -8.98 15.64
CA TYR A 136 -19.72 -7.59 15.31
C TYR A 136 -18.55 -6.83 14.64
N GLY A 137 -17.33 -6.98 15.17
CA GLY A 137 -16.14 -6.32 14.62
C GLY A 137 -15.80 -6.86 13.24
N ILE A 138 -15.82 -8.19 13.07
CA ILE A 138 -15.61 -8.85 11.78
C ILE A 138 -16.62 -8.32 10.75
N ASN A 139 -17.91 -8.36 11.07
CA ASN A 139 -18.95 -7.95 10.13
C ASN A 139 -18.90 -6.46 9.82
N ARG A 140 -18.70 -5.59 10.82
CA ARG A 140 -18.61 -4.14 10.63
C ARG A 140 -17.52 -3.77 9.62
N TYR A 141 -16.29 -4.26 9.83
CA TYR A 141 -15.16 -3.86 9.01
C TYR A 141 -15.07 -4.61 7.68
N THR A 142 -15.55 -5.86 7.62
CA THR A 142 -15.69 -6.58 6.33
C THR A 142 -16.72 -5.90 5.45
N ASN A 143 -17.88 -5.52 6.01
CA ASN A 143 -18.93 -4.83 5.24
C ASN A 143 -18.50 -3.44 4.78
N GLU A 144 -17.77 -2.69 5.62
CA GLU A 144 -17.23 -1.38 5.20
C GLU A 144 -16.17 -1.54 4.11
N THR A 145 -15.31 -2.55 4.20
CA THR A 145 -14.34 -2.87 3.12
C THR A 145 -15.07 -3.20 1.81
N ARG A 146 -16.12 -4.03 1.87
CA ARG A 146 -16.98 -4.34 0.70
C ARG A 146 -17.66 -3.10 0.13
N ARG A 147 -18.12 -2.18 0.96
CA ARG A 147 -18.70 -0.90 0.52
C ARG A 147 -17.67 -0.06 -0.23
N LEU A 148 -16.44 0.03 0.28
CA LEU A 148 -15.35 0.76 -0.36
C LEU A 148 -14.92 0.12 -1.69
N TYR A 149 -14.89 -1.21 -1.77
CA TYR A 149 -14.69 -1.91 -3.05
C TYR A 149 -15.81 -1.64 -4.03
N ARG A 150 -17.08 -1.62 -3.58
CA ARG A 150 -18.22 -1.25 -4.44
C ARG A 150 -18.10 0.17 -4.97
N THR A 151 -17.67 1.12 -4.14
CA THR A 151 -17.42 2.51 -4.57
C THR A 151 -16.38 2.54 -5.70
N LEU A 152 -15.27 1.82 -5.53
CA LEU A 152 -14.20 1.79 -6.53
C LEU A 152 -14.60 1.03 -7.80
N ASP A 153 -15.29 -0.11 -7.69
CA ASP A 153 -15.79 -0.87 -8.83
C ASP A 153 -16.78 -0.04 -9.66
N THR A 154 -17.72 0.65 -9.00
CA THR A 154 -18.70 1.53 -9.65
C THR A 154 -18.01 2.68 -10.38
N HIS A 155 -16.99 3.27 -9.75
CA HIS A 155 -16.17 4.31 -10.38
C HIS A 155 -15.46 3.78 -11.62
N LEU A 156 -14.72 2.67 -11.50
CA LEU A 156 -13.99 2.04 -12.60
C LEU A 156 -14.89 1.66 -13.78
N ALA A 157 -16.13 1.23 -13.51
CA ALA A 157 -17.13 0.94 -14.54
C ALA A 157 -17.49 2.16 -15.42
N GLN A 158 -17.35 3.37 -14.88
CA GLN A 158 -17.62 4.62 -15.59
C GLN A 158 -16.40 5.16 -16.33
N THR A 159 -15.20 4.64 -16.04
CA THR A 159 -13.97 5.05 -16.71
C THR A 159 -13.84 4.36 -18.06
N SER A 160 -13.46 5.11 -19.10
CA SER A 160 -13.17 4.53 -20.42
C SER A 160 -11.78 3.88 -20.49
N SER A 161 -10.86 4.36 -19.66
CA SER A 161 -9.46 3.90 -19.60
C SER A 161 -9.28 2.65 -18.74
N GLY A 162 -10.19 2.40 -17.79
CA GLY A 162 -10.00 1.38 -16.75
C GLY A 162 -8.89 1.73 -15.76
N TYR A 163 -8.57 3.02 -15.59
CA TYR A 163 -7.72 3.56 -14.53
C TYR A 163 -8.53 4.53 -13.67
N ILE A 164 -8.08 4.80 -12.44
CA ILE A 164 -8.88 5.58 -11.48
C ILE A 164 -9.05 7.03 -11.94
N VAL A 165 -8.00 7.68 -12.46
CA VAL A 165 -8.09 9.09 -12.90
C VAL A 165 -7.48 9.27 -14.27
N GLY A 166 -8.24 9.91 -15.17
CA GLY A 166 -7.83 10.16 -16.54
C GLY A 166 -7.64 8.88 -17.36
N ASP A 167 -6.63 8.87 -18.23
CA ASP A 167 -6.37 7.80 -19.20
C ASP A 167 -5.08 7.00 -18.91
N LYS A 168 -4.49 7.17 -17.73
CA LYS A 168 -3.22 6.55 -17.35
C LYS A 168 -3.20 6.11 -15.87
N VAL A 169 -2.24 5.25 -15.54
CA VAL A 169 -1.93 4.89 -14.16
C VAL A 169 -1.40 6.11 -13.41
N THR A 170 -1.85 6.28 -12.18
CA THR A 170 -1.37 7.35 -11.30
C THR A 170 -1.01 6.84 -9.91
N ILE A 171 -0.50 7.72 -9.05
CA ILE A 171 -0.31 7.42 -7.63
C ILE A 171 -1.60 7.05 -6.90
N ALA A 172 -2.79 7.43 -7.41
CA ALA A 172 -4.06 6.94 -6.87
C ALA A 172 -4.17 5.43 -7.04
N ASP A 173 -3.92 4.92 -8.26
CA ASP A 173 -3.93 3.48 -8.55
C ASP A 173 -2.91 2.71 -7.70
N ILE A 174 -1.67 3.20 -7.67
CA ILE A 174 -0.56 2.60 -6.90
C ILE A 174 -0.91 2.53 -5.41
N SER A 175 -1.54 3.58 -4.87
CA SER A 175 -1.90 3.63 -3.45
C SER A 175 -2.94 2.59 -3.04
N ILE A 176 -3.81 2.17 -3.98
CA ILE A 176 -4.95 1.31 -3.69
C ILE A 176 -4.62 -0.17 -3.93
N TRP A 177 -3.79 -0.46 -4.94
CA TRP A 177 -3.59 -1.82 -5.47
C TRP A 177 -3.20 -2.85 -4.42
N GLY A 178 -2.25 -2.52 -3.54
CA GLY A 178 -1.77 -3.46 -2.50
C GLY A 178 -2.88 -3.91 -1.56
N TRP A 179 -3.84 -3.03 -1.25
CA TRP A 179 -4.97 -3.35 -0.40
C TRP A 179 -5.99 -4.25 -1.12
N VAL A 180 -6.31 -3.95 -2.38
CA VAL A 180 -7.21 -4.78 -3.19
C VAL A 180 -6.65 -6.16 -3.47
N SER A 181 -5.34 -6.27 -3.75
CA SER A 181 -4.68 -7.58 -3.96
C SER A 181 -4.79 -8.51 -2.74
N SER A 182 -5.00 -7.94 -1.55
CA SER A 182 -5.14 -8.66 -0.28
C SER A 182 -6.59 -8.86 0.16
N ALA A 183 -7.57 -8.73 -0.74
CA ALA A 183 -9.01 -8.86 -0.46
C ALA A 183 -9.38 -10.14 0.32
N LYS A 184 -8.86 -11.30 -0.13
CA LYS A 184 -9.12 -12.60 0.50
C LYS A 184 -8.68 -12.63 1.97
N TRP A 185 -7.57 -11.98 2.29
CA TRP A 185 -7.05 -11.91 3.66
C TRP A 185 -8.02 -11.19 4.60
N ALA A 186 -8.66 -10.13 4.09
CA ALA A 186 -9.71 -9.36 4.76
C ALA A 186 -11.08 -10.08 4.77
N GLY A 187 -11.20 -11.23 4.11
CA GLY A 187 -12.45 -11.97 4.01
C GLY A 187 -13.44 -11.43 2.98
N VAL A 188 -12.95 -10.65 2.00
CA VAL A 188 -13.77 -10.13 0.90
C VAL A 188 -13.55 -10.98 -0.35
N ASP A 189 -14.63 -11.37 -1.00
CA ASP A 189 -14.60 -12.02 -2.31
C ASP A 189 -14.48 -10.95 -3.41
N LEU A 190 -13.38 -11.00 -4.16
CA LEU A 190 -13.10 -10.02 -5.21
C LEU A 190 -13.99 -10.22 -6.44
N SER A 191 -14.51 -11.43 -6.66
CA SER A 191 -15.36 -11.75 -7.83
C SER A 191 -16.70 -11.01 -7.83
N GLU A 192 -17.10 -10.43 -6.69
CA GLU A 192 -18.24 -9.52 -6.57
C GLU A 192 -18.02 -8.16 -7.27
N PHE A 193 -16.78 -7.84 -7.65
CA PHE A 193 -16.34 -6.53 -8.15
C PHE A 193 -15.57 -6.70 -9.47
N PRO A 194 -16.24 -6.98 -10.60
CA PRO A 194 -15.59 -7.38 -11.84
C PRO A 194 -14.71 -6.29 -12.48
N HIS A 195 -15.07 -5.01 -12.34
CA HIS A 195 -14.26 -3.91 -12.87
C HIS A 195 -13.00 -3.70 -12.02
N LEU A 196 -13.16 -3.84 -10.70
CA LEU A 196 -12.06 -3.80 -9.75
C LEU A 196 -11.08 -4.97 -9.96
N GLU A 197 -11.59 -6.18 -10.17
CA GLU A 197 -10.77 -7.35 -10.46
C GLU A 197 -10.00 -7.17 -11.78
N LYS A 198 -10.67 -6.71 -12.84
CA LYS A 198 -10.00 -6.41 -14.11
C LYS A 198 -8.91 -5.35 -13.94
N TRP A 199 -9.18 -4.28 -13.20
CA TRP A 199 -8.20 -3.23 -12.90
C TRP A 199 -6.98 -3.77 -12.14
N LEU A 200 -7.20 -4.65 -11.15
CA LEU A 200 -6.13 -5.25 -10.35
C LEU A 200 -5.09 -5.95 -11.21
N TYR A 201 -5.52 -6.75 -12.19
CA TYR A 201 -4.62 -7.47 -13.09
C TYR A 201 -4.04 -6.60 -14.20
N LYS A 202 -4.83 -5.66 -14.74
CA LYS A 202 -4.38 -4.72 -15.79
C LYS A 202 -3.14 -3.94 -15.37
N LEU A 203 -3.04 -3.54 -14.10
CA LEU A 203 -1.88 -2.79 -13.60
C LEU A 203 -0.58 -3.59 -13.63
N LEU A 204 -0.64 -4.93 -13.57
CA LEU A 204 0.54 -5.81 -13.59
C LEU A 204 1.10 -6.05 -14.98
N GLU A 205 0.39 -5.64 -16.03
CA GLU A 205 0.93 -5.63 -17.40
C GLU A 205 2.10 -4.63 -17.54
N ARG A 206 2.24 -3.72 -16.56
CA ARG A 206 3.31 -2.72 -16.52
C ARG A 206 4.56 -3.29 -15.83
N PRO A 207 5.72 -3.31 -16.49
CA PRO A 207 6.93 -3.89 -15.91
C PRO A 207 7.39 -3.25 -14.60
N GLY A 208 7.25 -1.92 -14.47
CA GLY A 208 7.62 -1.20 -13.24
C GLY A 208 6.72 -1.58 -12.06
N PHE A 209 5.41 -1.67 -12.31
CA PHE A 209 4.44 -2.13 -11.31
C PHE A 209 4.73 -3.55 -10.83
N GLU A 210 4.92 -4.47 -11.79
CA GLU A 210 5.22 -5.87 -11.50
C GLU A 210 6.54 -6.04 -10.73
N ALA A 211 7.60 -5.32 -11.12
CA ALA A 211 8.86 -5.33 -10.40
C ALA A 211 8.71 -4.76 -8.98
N GLY A 212 8.07 -3.60 -8.84
CA GLY A 212 7.99 -2.87 -7.60
C GLY A 212 7.13 -3.53 -6.53
N ARG A 213 6.11 -4.32 -6.90
CA ARG A 213 5.34 -5.09 -5.91
C ARG A 213 6.18 -6.17 -5.23
N HIS A 214 7.27 -6.63 -5.85
CA HIS A 214 8.16 -7.66 -5.32
C HIS A 214 9.30 -7.12 -4.43
N VAL A 215 9.20 -5.87 -3.98
CA VAL A 215 10.19 -5.23 -3.11
C VAL A 215 9.61 -5.10 -1.69
N PRO A 216 10.37 -5.43 -0.63
CA PRO A 216 11.76 -5.93 -0.63
C PRO A 216 11.88 -7.43 -0.93
N THR A 217 10.75 -8.15 -0.94
CA THR A 217 10.68 -9.59 -1.18
C THR A 217 9.48 -9.91 -2.06
N ARG A 218 9.44 -11.12 -2.63
CA ARG A 218 8.35 -11.57 -3.49
C ARG A 218 6.98 -11.38 -2.80
N HIS A 219 6.11 -10.55 -3.40
CA HIS A 219 4.69 -10.45 -3.05
C HIS A 219 3.95 -11.78 -3.19
N THR A 220 3.08 -12.09 -2.21
CA THR A 220 2.43 -13.39 -2.07
C THR A 220 0.89 -13.36 -2.03
N ALA A 221 0.25 -12.20 -2.22
CA ALA A 221 -1.20 -12.10 -2.00
C ALA A 221 -2.03 -12.99 -2.93
N PHE A 222 -1.57 -13.25 -4.16
CA PHE A 222 -2.29 -14.11 -5.11
C PHE A 222 -2.11 -15.60 -4.81
N GLU A 223 -0.99 -15.99 -4.23
CA GLU A 223 -0.81 -17.32 -3.66
C GLU A 223 -1.73 -17.51 -2.45
N LEU A 224 -1.82 -16.49 -1.57
CA LEU A 224 -2.74 -16.51 -0.43
C LEU A 224 -4.20 -16.56 -0.87
N ALA A 225 -4.57 -15.92 -1.99
CA ALA A 225 -5.93 -15.93 -2.51
C ALA A 225 -6.44 -17.33 -2.88
N LYS A 226 -5.53 -18.29 -3.14
CA LYS A 226 -5.85 -19.67 -3.51
C LYS A 226 -6.03 -20.60 -2.32
N LEU A 227 -5.71 -20.14 -1.11
CA LEU A 227 -5.79 -20.94 0.10
C LEU A 227 -7.22 -21.01 0.64
N SER A 228 -7.52 -22.12 1.29
CA SER A 228 -8.73 -22.30 2.10
C SER A 228 -8.70 -21.40 3.34
N GLU A 229 -9.86 -21.22 3.97
CA GLU A 229 -9.94 -20.41 5.19
C GLU A 229 -9.12 -21.01 6.34
N GLU A 230 -9.06 -22.34 6.46
CA GLU A 230 -8.26 -23.05 7.44
C GLU A 230 -6.75 -22.80 7.25
N GLU A 231 -6.26 -22.86 6.01
CA GLU A 231 -4.85 -22.58 5.69
C GLU A 231 -4.48 -21.11 5.96
N LEU A 232 -5.41 -20.18 5.71
CA LEU A 232 -5.22 -18.76 6.02
C LEU A 232 -5.19 -18.51 7.53
N GLU A 233 -6.05 -19.15 8.30
CA GLU A 233 -6.03 -19.10 9.77
C GLU A 233 -4.72 -19.67 10.32
N ALA A 234 -4.25 -20.80 9.79
CA ALA A 234 -2.96 -21.38 10.17
C ALA A 234 -1.79 -20.43 9.90
N LYS A 235 -1.75 -19.77 8.73
CA LYS A 235 -0.74 -18.74 8.42
C LYS A 235 -0.82 -17.52 9.33
N ALA A 236 -2.02 -17.07 9.69
CA ALA A 236 -2.22 -15.91 10.54
C ALA A 236 -1.76 -16.14 11.99
N SER A 237 -1.75 -17.38 12.48
CA SER A 237 -1.40 -17.72 13.86
C SER A 237 -0.03 -17.19 14.31
N ALA A 238 0.99 -17.28 13.44
CA ALA A 238 2.33 -16.76 13.72
C ALA A 238 2.33 -15.22 13.84
N SER A 239 1.60 -14.53 12.96
CA SER A 239 1.47 -13.07 12.99
C SER A 239 0.61 -12.59 14.17
N LYS A 240 -0.38 -13.37 14.60
CA LYS A 240 -1.28 -13.05 15.72
C LYS A 240 -0.49 -12.83 17.01
N ALA A 241 0.46 -13.71 17.34
CA ALA A 241 1.27 -13.57 18.55
C ALA A 241 2.07 -12.26 18.57
N TRP A 242 2.73 -11.93 17.45
CA TRP A 242 3.49 -10.69 17.31
C TRP A 242 2.60 -9.44 17.42
N VAL A 243 1.46 -9.41 16.72
CA VAL A 243 0.50 -8.27 16.79
C VAL A 243 0.03 -8.04 18.23
N GLN A 244 -0.33 -9.11 18.94
CA GLN A 244 -0.79 -9.02 20.33
C GLN A 244 0.32 -8.55 21.28
N SER A 245 1.57 -8.96 21.05
CA SER A 245 2.72 -8.47 21.83
C SER A 245 2.92 -6.96 21.62
N GLY A 246 2.93 -6.51 20.36
CA GLY A 246 3.09 -5.08 20.04
C GLY A 246 1.98 -4.21 20.64
N MET A 247 0.73 -4.66 20.62
CA MET A 247 -0.38 -3.94 21.26
C MET A 247 -0.20 -3.80 22.79
N LYS A 248 0.28 -4.85 23.46
CA LYS A 248 0.55 -4.81 24.90
C LYS A 248 1.72 -3.89 25.25
N GLU A 249 2.73 -3.81 24.39
CA GLU A 249 3.85 -2.88 24.57
C GLU A 249 3.45 -1.43 24.35
N ASP A 250 2.67 -1.15 23.30
CA ASP A 250 2.15 0.19 23.03
C ASP A 250 1.25 0.69 24.18
N ALA A 251 0.45 -0.19 24.80
CA ALA A 251 -0.41 0.17 25.93
C ALA A 251 0.34 0.49 27.24
N LYS A 252 1.64 0.21 27.33
CA LYS A 252 2.47 0.50 28.52
C LYS A 252 3.16 1.87 28.47
N LYS A 253 3.14 2.53 27.30
CA LYS A 253 3.78 3.83 27.06
C LYS A 253 2.78 4.96 27.29
#